data_AF-A0A537HT82-F1
#
_entry.id   AF-A0A537HT82-F1
#
_cell.length_a   1.000
_cell.length_b   1.000
_cell.length_c   1.000
_cell.angle_alpha   90.00
_cell.angle_beta   90.00
_cell.angle_gamma   90.00
#
_symmetry.space_group_name_H-M   'P 1'
#
loop_
_entity.id
_entity.type
_entity.pdbx_description
1 polymer ?
#
loop_
_entity_poly.entity_id
_entity_poly.type
_entity_poly.pdbx_seq_one_letter_code
_entity_poly.pdbx_strand_id
1 'polypeptide(L)'
;MSPVVINQGSTCTATVTDTATGTVSTPTGSVSLSVSGVTGTFTTCTLAAGTTAGTATCTSTFTASTAGTAMINGSYSGDSTHATSSTTTAASVTVNKRSTSTSVVCLPSTITIGQSTTCTATVTDNDVGTAITPTGTVTFGSSGTGTFTGSPCTLGGTGSSAS
;
A
#
# COMPACT_ATOMS: atom_id res chain seq x y z
N MET A 1 4.85 -10.11 -11.33
CA MET A 1 4.59 -8.79 -10.70
C MET A 1 4.95 -8.98 -9.23
N SER A 2 5.95 -8.27 -8.72
CA SER A 2 6.30 -8.37 -7.30
C SER A 2 5.09 -7.94 -6.47
N PRO A 3 4.75 -8.61 -5.36
CA PRO A 3 3.61 -8.22 -4.53
C PRO A 3 3.64 -6.73 -4.18
N VAL A 4 2.47 -6.09 -4.21
CA VAL A 4 2.31 -4.70 -3.75
C VAL A 4 2.28 -4.73 -2.23
N VAL A 5 3.03 -3.84 -1.59
CA VAL A 5 2.99 -3.63 -0.13
C VAL A 5 2.34 -2.28 0.17
N ILE A 6 1.93 -2.06 1.42
CA ILE A 6 1.38 -0.77 1.86
C ILE A 6 2.35 0.37 1.47
N ASN A 7 1.81 1.50 0.99
CA ASN A 7 2.57 2.66 0.50
C ASN A 7 3.52 2.38 -0.69
N GLN A 8 3.34 1.26 -1.40
CA GLN A 8 3.93 1.05 -2.71
C GLN A 8 2.90 1.35 -3.80
N GLY A 9 3.28 2.15 -4.79
CA GLY A 9 2.43 2.46 -5.95
C GLY A 9 2.34 1.28 -6.91
N SER A 10 1.12 0.93 -7.33
CA SER A 10 0.83 -0.07 -8.36
C SER A 10 0.19 0.59 -9.58
N THR A 11 0.62 0.25 -10.78
CA THR A 11 0.05 0.84 -12.01
C THR A 11 -1.22 0.11 -12.43
N CYS A 12 -2.31 0.87 -12.51
CA CYS A 12 -3.57 0.44 -13.10
C CYS A 12 -3.73 1.10 -14.48
N THR A 13 -4.07 0.31 -15.49
CA THR A 13 -4.37 0.81 -16.84
C THR A 13 -5.86 0.67 -17.09
N ALA A 14 -6.51 1.76 -17.48
CA ALA A 14 -7.89 1.76 -17.96
C ALA A 14 -7.91 1.95 -19.47
N THR A 15 -8.80 1.22 -20.14
CA THR A 15 -9.04 1.33 -21.58
C THR A 15 -10.53 1.55 -21.80
N VAL A 16 -10.85 2.56 -22.59
CA VAL A 16 -12.21 2.82 -23.08
C VAL A 16 -12.21 2.59 -24.58
N THR A 17 -13.19 1.84 -25.05
CA THR A 17 -13.33 1.47 -26.46
C THR A 17 -14.71 1.91 -26.94
N ASP A 18 -14.75 2.63 -28.05
CA ASP A 18 -15.96 2.87 -28.82
C ASP A 18 -16.41 1.57 -29.48
N THR A 19 -17.62 1.14 -29.17
CA THR A 19 -18.23 -0.11 -29.66
C THR A 19 -19.29 0.13 -30.73
N ALA A 20 -19.33 1.31 -31.34
CA ALA A 20 -20.26 1.60 -32.43
C ALA A 20 -20.08 0.62 -33.60
N THR A 21 -21.18 0.24 -34.25
CA THR A 21 -21.19 -0.68 -35.41
C THR A 21 -20.79 0.00 -36.73
N GLY A 22 -20.40 1.27 -36.69
CA GLY A 22 -20.06 2.11 -37.85
C GLY A 22 -18.66 2.69 -37.76
N THR A 23 -18.48 3.95 -38.17
CA THR A 23 -17.22 4.66 -37.95
C THR A 23 -16.99 4.86 -36.47
N VAL A 24 -15.86 4.38 -35.96
CA VAL A 24 -15.47 4.56 -34.56
C VAL A 24 -14.77 5.89 -34.35
N SER A 25 -15.00 6.52 -33.21
CA SER A 25 -14.32 7.73 -32.77
C SER A 25 -13.56 7.48 -31.46
N THR A 26 -12.51 8.26 -31.21
CA THR A 26 -11.68 8.09 -30.01
C THR A 26 -12.38 8.68 -28.78
N PRO A 27 -12.61 7.91 -27.70
CA PRO A 27 -13.16 8.43 -26.45
C PRO A 27 -12.23 9.48 -25.81
N THR A 28 -12.82 10.49 -25.18
CA THR A 28 -12.10 11.61 -24.55
C THR A 28 -12.49 11.77 -23.08
N GLY A 29 -11.79 12.61 -22.31
CA GLY A 29 -12.12 12.85 -20.89
C GLY A 29 -11.30 12.00 -19.94
N SER A 30 -11.93 11.46 -18.89
CA SER A 30 -11.23 10.76 -17.81
C SER A 30 -11.98 9.52 -17.30
N VAL A 31 -11.23 8.64 -16.64
CA VAL A 31 -11.78 7.48 -15.94
C VAL A 31 -11.65 7.72 -14.44
N SER A 32 -12.77 7.59 -13.72
CA SER A 32 -12.77 7.56 -12.25
C SER A 32 -12.50 6.15 -11.78
N LEU A 33 -11.47 5.96 -10.95
CA LEU A 33 -11.16 4.68 -10.32
C LEU A 33 -11.67 4.64 -8.88
N SER A 34 -12.15 3.47 -8.46
CA SER A 34 -12.58 3.20 -7.09
C SER A 34 -12.03 1.87 -6.60
N VAL A 35 -11.87 1.72 -5.29
CA VAL A 35 -11.37 0.49 -4.65
C VAL A 35 -12.30 0.04 -3.53
N SER A 36 -12.44 -1.28 -3.37
CA SER A 36 -13.03 -1.93 -2.20
C SER A 36 -12.13 -3.04 -1.65
N GLY A 37 -12.40 -3.50 -0.43
CA GLY A 37 -11.60 -4.52 0.27
C GLY A 37 -10.35 -3.98 0.99
N VAL A 38 -9.81 -2.83 0.54
CA VAL A 38 -8.73 -2.07 1.20
C VAL A 38 -8.99 -0.57 1.07
N THR A 39 -8.22 0.25 1.78
CA THR A 39 -8.15 1.70 1.57
C THR A 39 -6.90 2.09 0.76
N GLY A 40 -6.99 3.18 -0.01
CA GLY A 40 -5.90 3.70 -0.81
C GLY A 40 -6.30 4.91 -1.64
N THR A 41 -5.38 5.38 -2.46
CA THR A 41 -5.58 6.54 -3.35
C THR A 41 -5.20 6.22 -4.78
N PHE A 42 -5.77 6.95 -5.72
CA PHE A 42 -5.46 6.88 -7.14
C PHE A 42 -4.94 8.25 -7.60
N THR A 43 -3.98 8.25 -8.53
CA THR A 43 -3.70 9.46 -9.32
C THR A 43 -4.81 9.69 -10.35
N THR A 44 -4.83 10.86 -10.96
CA THR A 44 -5.78 11.16 -12.04
C THR A 44 -5.53 10.26 -13.26
N CYS A 45 -6.61 9.81 -13.92
CA CYS A 45 -6.56 8.99 -15.14
C CYS A 45 -7.25 9.74 -16.29
N THR A 46 -6.49 10.52 -17.05
CA THR A 46 -6.98 11.27 -18.22
C THR A 46 -6.72 10.46 -19.48
N LEU A 47 -7.75 10.25 -20.30
CA LEU A 47 -7.69 9.45 -21.51
C LEU A 47 -6.81 10.10 -22.57
N ALA A 48 -5.89 9.31 -23.12
CA ALA A 48 -5.14 9.62 -24.32
C ALA A 48 -5.52 8.63 -25.42
N ALA A 49 -5.44 9.05 -26.68
CA ALA A 49 -5.73 8.18 -27.82
C ALA A 49 -4.85 6.91 -27.77
N GLY A 50 -5.49 5.76 -27.93
CA GLY A 50 -4.81 4.47 -27.98
C GLY A 50 -4.19 4.20 -29.35
N THR A 51 -3.54 3.03 -29.49
CA THR A 51 -2.92 2.60 -30.75
C THR A 51 -3.91 2.00 -31.74
N THR A 52 -5.12 1.65 -31.29
CA THR A 52 -6.22 1.14 -32.11
C THR A 52 -7.27 2.23 -32.28
N ALA A 53 -7.79 2.38 -33.50
CA ALA A 53 -8.89 3.32 -33.76
C ALA A 53 -10.08 3.02 -32.86
N GLY A 54 -10.70 4.08 -32.31
CA GLY A 54 -11.81 3.94 -31.37
C GLY A 54 -11.40 3.60 -29.94
N THR A 55 -10.11 3.56 -29.61
CA THR A 55 -9.64 3.29 -28.24
C THR A 55 -8.96 4.48 -27.62
N ALA A 56 -9.13 4.65 -26.31
CA ALA A 56 -8.36 5.56 -25.50
C ALA A 56 -7.92 4.88 -24.20
N THR A 57 -6.72 5.19 -23.73
CA THR A 57 -6.13 4.58 -22.54
C THR A 57 -5.66 5.65 -21.56
N CYS A 58 -5.67 5.32 -20.28
CA CYS A 58 -5.01 6.11 -19.26
C CYS A 58 -4.39 5.20 -18.20
N THR A 59 -3.37 5.72 -17.52
CA THR A 59 -2.73 5.04 -16.40
C THR A 59 -2.98 5.82 -15.12
N SER A 60 -3.19 5.08 -14.04
CA SER A 60 -3.30 5.62 -12.69
C SER A 60 -2.45 4.78 -11.74
N THR A 61 -1.72 5.44 -10.85
CA THR A 61 -1.02 4.76 -9.76
C THR A 61 -1.97 4.61 -8.58
N PHE A 62 -2.21 3.36 -8.16
CA PHE A 62 -2.91 3.01 -6.94
C PHE A 62 -1.92 2.84 -5.79
N THR A 63 -2.09 3.59 -4.70
CA THR A 63 -1.26 3.48 -3.49
C THR A 63 -2.14 3.09 -2.31
N ALA A 64 -2.00 1.85 -1.85
CA ALA A 64 -2.80 1.30 -0.75
C ALA A 64 -2.26 1.69 0.64
N SER A 65 -3.16 1.94 1.59
CA SER A 65 -2.84 2.24 2.99
C SER A 65 -3.15 1.09 3.96
N THR A 66 -3.84 0.04 3.51
CA THR A 66 -4.11 -1.18 4.29
C THR A 66 -3.80 -2.44 3.47
N ALA A 67 -3.37 -3.50 4.15
CA ALA A 67 -3.17 -4.81 3.53
C ALA A 67 -4.50 -5.55 3.32
N GLY A 68 -4.54 -6.42 2.31
CA GLY A 68 -5.73 -7.19 1.93
C GLY A 68 -5.83 -7.37 0.41
N THR A 69 -6.99 -7.83 -0.06
CA THR A 69 -7.29 -7.91 -1.49
C THR A 69 -8.06 -6.67 -1.92
N ALA A 70 -7.44 -5.85 -2.77
CA ALA A 70 -8.06 -4.68 -3.37
C ALA A 70 -8.84 -5.10 -4.62
N MET A 71 -10.10 -4.66 -4.72
CA MET A 71 -10.94 -4.83 -5.91
C MET A 71 -11.14 -3.45 -6.55
N ILE A 72 -10.57 -3.26 -7.73
CA ILE A 72 -10.50 -1.96 -8.42
C ILE A 72 -11.48 -1.94 -9.59
N ASN A 73 -12.32 -0.90 -9.62
CA ASN A 73 -13.26 -0.63 -10.70
C ASN A 73 -12.92 0.69 -11.39
N GLY A 74 -13.25 0.78 -12.69
CA GLY A 74 -13.12 2.00 -13.48
C GLY A 74 -14.49 2.41 -14.00
N SER A 75 -14.79 3.72 -13.98
CA SER A 75 -16.00 4.31 -14.53
C SER A 75 -15.64 5.46 -15.46
N TYR A 76 -16.11 5.38 -16.69
CA TYR A 76 -16.02 6.42 -17.70
C TYR A 76 -17.32 7.23 -17.70
N SER A 77 -17.23 8.55 -17.56
CA SER A 77 -18.40 9.44 -17.47
C SER A 77 -19.09 9.72 -18.80
N GLY A 78 -18.57 9.18 -19.91
CA GLY A 78 -18.98 9.61 -21.24
C GLY A 78 -18.35 10.94 -21.65
N ASP A 79 -18.53 11.28 -22.91
CA ASP A 79 -18.19 12.57 -23.51
C ASP A 79 -19.35 13.02 -24.45
N SER A 80 -19.11 13.99 -25.33
CA SER A 80 -20.14 14.49 -26.26
C SER A 80 -20.65 13.44 -27.27
N THR A 81 -19.91 12.36 -27.49
CA THR A 81 -20.21 11.33 -28.51
C THR A 81 -20.40 9.94 -27.92
N HIS A 82 -19.75 9.64 -26.79
CA HIS A 82 -19.73 8.33 -26.15
C HIS A 82 -20.52 8.35 -24.83
N ALA A 83 -21.33 7.31 -24.60
CA ALA A 83 -22.08 7.14 -23.35
C ALA A 83 -21.18 6.73 -22.17
N THR A 84 -21.74 6.83 -20.96
CA THR A 84 -21.12 6.33 -19.73
C THR A 84 -20.90 4.82 -19.79
N SER A 85 -19.79 4.33 -19.24
CA SER A 85 -19.52 2.89 -19.09
C SER A 85 -18.69 2.61 -17.85
N SER A 86 -18.69 1.36 -17.38
CA SER A 86 -17.93 0.94 -16.21
C SER A 86 -17.44 -0.49 -16.33
N THR A 87 -16.43 -0.86 -15.56
CA THR A 87 -15.95 -2.25 -15.52
C THR A 87 -17.03 -3.18 -14.96
N THR A 88 -17.26 -4.31 -15.64
CA THR A 88 -18.16 -5.37 -15.16
C THR A 88 -17.49 -6.32 -14.16
N THR A 89 -16.17 -6.48 -14.31
CA THR A 89 -15.32 -7.29 -13.43
C THR A 89 -14.23 -6.41 -12.86
N ALA A 90 -14.08 -6.43 -11.53
CA ALA A 90 -13.01 -5.68 -10.87
C ALA A 90 -11.65 -6.32 -11.11
N ALA A 91 -10.61 -5.50 -11.24
CA ALA A 91 -9.23 -5.96 -11.21
C ALA A 91 -8.82 -6.21 -9.76
N SER A 92 -8.11 -7.31 -9.50
CA SER A 92 -7.64 -7.65 -8.15
C SER A 92 -6.17 -7.29 -7.95
N VAL A 93 -5.85 -6.68 -6.81
CA VAL A 93 -4.46 -6.43 -6.36
C VAL A 93 -4.31 -6.94 -4.93
N THR A 94 -3.36 -7.84 -4.71
CA THR A 94 -3.01 -8.29 -3.35
C THR A 94 -2.02 -7.33 -2.72
N VAL A 95 -2.43 -6.68 -1.64
CA VAL A 95 -1.63 -5.75 -0.84
C VAL A 95 -1.15 -6.46 0.42
N ASN A 96 0.17 -6.52 0.61
CA ASN A 96 0.80 -7.19 1.75
C ASN A 96 1.18 -6.20 2.83
N LYS A 97 1.33 -6.71 4.07
CA LYS A 97 1.96 -5.95 5.14
C LYS A 97 3.44 -5.71 4.81
N ARG A 98 3.98 -4.65 5.41
CA ARG A 98 5.39 -4.26 5.31
C ARG A 98 6.29 -5.22 6.08
N SER A 99 7.45 -5.54 5.54
CA SER A 99 8.49 -6.25 6.27
C SER A 99 9.19 -5.33 7.29
N THR A 100 9.52 -5.89 8.45
CA THR A 100 10.28 -5.19 9.50
C THR A 100 11.38 -6.08 10.06
N SER A 101 12.49 -5.48 10.49
CA SER A 101 13.49 -6.10 11.36
C SER A 101 13.33 -5.60 12.79
N THR A 102 13.59 -6.45 13.78
CA THR A 102 13.61 -6.07 15.21
C THR A 102 14.96 -6.46 15.80
N SER A 103 15.61 -5.52 16.49
CA SER A 103 16.83 -5.75 17.25
C SER A 103 16.63 -5.35 18.71
N VAL A 104 17.41 -5.95 19.62
CA VAL A 104 17.38 -5.62 21.05
C VAL A 104 18.82 -5.43 21.53
N VAL A 105 19.07 -4.36 22.27
CA VAL A 105 20.35 -4.06 22.91
C VAL A 105 20.12 -3.79 24.39
N CYS A 106 20.84 -4.49 25.26
CA CYS A 106 20.80 -4.26 26.71
C CYS A 106 22.13 -3.70 27.20
N LEU A 107 22.09 -2.59 27.94
CA LEU A 107 23.27 -1.94 28.50
C LEU A 107 23.13 -1.72 30.02
N PRO A 108 24.11 -2.19 30.83
CA PRO A 108 25.25 -3.03 30.45
C PRO A 108 24.83 -4.45 30.01
N SER A 109 25.63 -5.09 29.17
CA SER A 109 25.35 -6.43 28.64
C SER A 109 25.58 -7.56 29.66
N THR A 110 26.31 -7.27 30.74
CA THR A 110 26.53 -8.16 31.87
C THR A 110 26.16 -7.45 33.16
N ILE A 111 25.46 -8.17 34.03
CA ILE A 111 25.02 -7.71 35.35
C ILE A 111 25.20 -8.85 36.35
N THR A 112 25.42 -8.50 37.61
CA THR A 112 25.43 -9.45 38.73
C THR A 112 24.03 -9.60 39.33
N ILE A 113 23.82 -10.64 40.14
CA ILE A 113 22.55 -10.88 40.83
C ILE A 113 22.15 -9.64 41.64
N GLY A 114 20.89 -9.21 41.47
CA GLY A 114 20.32 -8.03 42.14
C GLY A 114 20.49 -6.71 41.38
N GLN A 115 21.29 -6.68 40.30
CA GLN A 115 21.44 -5.50 39.46
C GLN A 115 20.42 -5.50 38.30
N SER A 116 20.18 -4.31 37.72
CA SER A 116 19.32 -4.12 36.55
C SER A 116 20.11 -3.72 35.31
N THR A 117 19.62 -4.09 34.12
CA THR A 117 20.07 -3.59 32.82
C THR A 117 18.89 -2.95 32.09
N THR A 118 19.16 -2.00 31.19
CA THR A 118 18.13 -1.40 30.34
C THR A 118 18.21 -2.02 28.96
N CYS A 119 17.13 -2.62 28.48
CA CYS A 119 17.01 -3.17 27.15
C CYS A 119 16.17 -2.26 26.25
N THR A 120 16.73 -1.85 25.13
CA THR A 120 16.04 -1.08 24.08
C THR A 120 15.77 -2.01 22.90
N ALA A 121 14.52 -2.07 22.47
CA ALA A 121 14.14 -2.74 21.23
C ALA A 121 14.04 -1.69 20.12
N THR A 122 14.57 -1.97 18.94
CA THR A 122 14.42 -1.11 17.76
C THR A 122 13.74 -1.91 16.67
N VAL A 123 12.60 -1.41 16.17
CA VAL A 123 11.90 -1.97 15.01
C VAL A 123 12.14 -1.06 13.82
N THR A 124 12.55 -1.65 12.70
CA THR A 124 12.86 -0.92 11.46
C THR A 124 12.05 -1.51 10.30
N ASP A 125 11.28 -0.66 9.62
CA ASP A 125 10.69 -0.94 8.31
C ASP A 125 11.80 -0.97 7.26
N ASN A 126 11.98 -2.14 6.65
CA ASN A 126 13.04 -2.41 5.68
C ASN A 126 12.47 -2.86 4.32
N ASP A 127 11.19 -2.59 4.07
CA ASP A 127 10.52 -2.94 2.82
C ASP A 127 10.79 -1.92 1.70
N VAL A 128 10.36 -2.27 0.48
CA VAL A 128 10.40 -1.37 -0.68
C VAL A 128 9.31 -0.30 -0.62
N GLY A 129 9.55 0.83 -1.28
CA GLY A 129 8.62 1.97 -1.30
C GLY A 129 8.85 2.96 -0.15
N THR A 130 7.86 3.81 0.12
CA THR A 130 7.99 4.86 1.15
C THR A 130 7.88 4.25 2.55
N ALA A 131 8.95 4.29 3.34
CA ALA A 131 9.01 3.86 4.73
C ALA A 131 7.80 4.29 5.59
N ILE A 132 7.32 3.40 6.45
CA ILE A 132 6.30 3.70 7.46
C ILE A 132 6.94 3.49 8.83
N THR A 133 6.70 4.42 9.74
CA THR A 133 7.18 4.27 11.12
C THR A 133 6.48 3.08 11.77
N PRO A 134 7.23 2.07 12.25
CA PRO A 134 6.64 0.97 12.98
C PRO A 134 5.91 1.49 14.22
N THR A 135 4.65 1.11 14.38
CA THR A 135 3.80 1.48 15.52
C THR A 135 3.43 0.25 16.33
N GLY A 136 2.97 0.46 17.55
CA GLY A 136 2.47 -0.61 18.42
C GLY A 136 3.37 -0.82 19.61
N THR A 137 3.39 -2.05 20.12
CA THR A 137 4.09 -2.38 21.37
C THR A 137 5.10 -3.51 21.18
N VAL A 138 6.21 -3.45 21.90
CA VAL A 138 7.17 -4.54 22.03
C VAL A 138 7.04 -5.17 23.41
N THR A 139 6.91 -6.49 23.46
CA THR A 139 6.91 -7.27 24.70
C THR A 139 8.27 -7.95 24.85
N PHE A 140 8.93 -7.74 25.98
CA PHE A 140 10.16 -8.42 26.34
C PHE A 140 9.87 -9.71 27.11
N GLY A 141 10.63 -10.75 26.79
CA GLY A 141 10.64 -12.03 27.51
C GLY A 141 12.08 -12.48 27.78
N SER A 142 12.27 -13.23 28.86
CA SER A 142 13.55 -13.84 29.23
C SER A 142 13.40 -15.35 29.32
N SER A 143 14.39 -16.09 28.83
CA SER A 143 14.50 -17.55 29.04
C SER A 143 15.14 -17.92 30.37
N GLY A 144 15.75 -16.94 31.07
CA GLY A 144 16.36 -17.11 32.38
C GLY A 144 15.47 -16.62 33.52
N THR A 145 16.03 -16.57 34.73
CA THR A 145 15.38 -15.94 35.88
C THR A 145 15.45 -14.41 35.77
N GLY A 146 14.42 -13.72 36.25
CA GLY A 146 14.32 -12.26 36.19
C GLY A 146 12.97 -11.78 35.66
N THR A 147 12.77 -10.47 35.68
CA THR A 147 11.55 -9.83 35.16
C THR A 147 11.92 -8.54 34.42
N PHE A 148 11.06 -8.13 33.48
CA PHE A 148 11.15 -6.83 32.84
C PHE A 148 10.15 -5.87 33.49
N THR A 149 10.60 -4.71 33.92
CA THR A 149 9.73 -3.58 34.28
C THR A 149 9.48 -2.72 33.04
N GLY A 150 8.25 -2.25 32.83
CA GLY A 150 7.91 -1.42 31.67
C GLY A 150 7.69 -2.19 30.35
N SER A 151 7.55 -3.52 30.42
CA SER A 151 7.10 -4.37 29.32
C SER A 151 5.59 -4.64 29.45
N PRO A 152 4.78 -4.49 28.38
CA PRO A 152 5.17 -4.05 27.05
C PRO A 152 5.49 -2.55 26.99
N CYS A 153 6.44 -2.16 26.14
CA CYS A 153 6.70 -0.75 25.84
C CYS A 153 6.05 -0.34 24.51
N THR A 154 5.65 0.92 24.39
CA THR A 154 5.11 1.46 23.13
C THR A 154 6.26 2.02 22.30
N LEU A 155 6.28 1.67 21.01
CA LEU A 155 7.28 2.18 20.08
C LEU A 155 7.11 3.68 19.86
N GLY A 156 8.19 4.44 20.03
CA GLY A 156 8.29 5.84 19.67
C GLY A 156 9.31 6.05 18.55
N GLY A 157 8.95 6.77 17.49
CA GLY A 157 9.87 7.00 16.39
C GLY A 157 9.30 7.84 15.25
N THR A 158 10.11 7.99 14.21
CA THR A 158 9.76 8.71 12.97
C THR A 158 10.50 8.11 11.79
N GLY A 159 9.92 8.19 10.59
CA GLY A 159 10.55 7.64 9.39
C GLY A 159 10.52 6.11 9.41
N SER A 160 11.64 5.45 9.14
CA SER A 160 11.70 3.99 9.00
C SER A 160 11.87 3.22 10.31
N SER A 161 12.11 3.88 11.45
CA SER A 161 12.49 3.21 12.70
C SER A 161 11.76 3.77 13.92
N ALA A 162 11.51 2.90 14.89
CA ALA A 162 10.96 3.25 16.21
C ALA A 162 11.56 2.35 17.30
N SER A 163 11.63 2.86 18.53
CA SER A 163 12.19 2.16 19.70
C SER A 163 11.45 2.48 21.00
#